data_AF-A0A8H4JW15-F1
#
_entry.id   AF-A0A8H4JW15-F1
#
_cell.length_a   1.000
_cell.length_b   1.000
_cell.length_c   1.000
_cell.angle_alpha   90.00
_cell.angle_beta   90.00
_cell.angle_gamma   90.00
#
_symmetry.space_group_name_H-M   'P 1'
#
loop_
_entity.id
_entity.type
_entity.pdbx_description
1 polymer ?
#
loop_
_entity_poly.entity_id
_entity_poly.type
_entity_poly.pdbx_seq_one_letter_code
_entity_poly.pdbx_strand_id
1 'polypeptide(L)'
;MDPNDSLDDDLYRFSPVTFNDHAGKLWIVTILSLIYTSLIALARAYIKYKMFGFDDVLFAAATVLHLAQAIAVFVGLSNGLGKFNSITTAEQWAISSKCTIASVILCLLALSLAKCSVLALIHRIISSKPGKNKMVCVALMMFTGLWGLGSSLAWLVNCHAGTLLTVNNVKQCPDQSARWGVITAIDILTEILTWLLVIHLSWSVNISFARKCQVVTAFSFRIPLIAISSIHLAYSQTYPSSLEPQFAVTNTLICQQVMIAWSLISATMPNLKNFLKSFSIGMGFPVAFDFTMSGSSKAYALQSLRNNRSMNAASATATAHSANWRPDQWEWSFTCKYKGFIHVMSRQVRGTFPASRIVLRDAYYSELPEIANVMSKAFWGDNLFGDLIHPHRNEYPDDVDLYWLRRARVNFWDYRWKWLVAVAKDENGKEIIAGIAQWARLGEGGKRFDLSFYDPRNLLKPLSSVAMMIHAWAIPSRAVDPKEEDIIERAYPHFDSIWSGKRAESWYLEALAVHPDFQGKNVGRQLVQWGLDQAEAEGVCASVVSALGKDDFYRKCGFDEQFGTAKDGEGNPLADIEGSNIFWKWPENEK
;
A
#
# COMPACT_ATOMS: atom_id res chain seq x y z
N MET A 1 2.80 -31.31 36.33
CA MET A 1 1.64 -30.61 35.77
C MET A 1 0.44 -31.18 36.47
N ASP A 2 -0.08 -30.44 37.44
CA ASP A 2 -1.27 -30.83 38.20
C ASP A 2 -2.49 -30.87 37.26
N PRO A 3 -3.31 -31.93 37.29
CA PRO A 3 -4.49 -32.04 36.43
C PRO A 3 -5.60 -31.02 36.79
N ASN A 4 -5.52 -30.39 37.96
CA ASN A 4 -6.53 -29.44 38.43
C ASN A 4 -6.39 -28.03 37.84
N ASP A 5 -5.20 -27.62 37.38
CA ASP A 5 -4.98 -26.27 36.81
C ASP A 5 -5.64 -26.11 35.42
N SER A 6 -5.94 -27.22 34.73
CA SER A 6 -6.59 -27.21 33.41
C SER A 6 -8.11 -27.18 33.45
N LEU A 7 -8.74 -27.48 34.60
CA LEU A 7 -10.20 -27.55 34.74
C LEU A 7 -10.83 -26.18 35.04
N ASP A 8 -10.12 -25.29 35.72
CA ASP A 8 -10.62 -23.96 36.06
C ASP A 8 -10.58 -22.97 34.87
N ASP A 9 -9.65 -23.16 33.92
CA ASP A 9 -9.50 -22.30 32.74
C ASP A 9 -10.59 -22.53 31.67
N ASP A 10 -11.21 -23.72 31.65
CA ASP A 10 -12.32 -24.04 30.74
C ASP A 10 -13.68 -23.51 31.23
N LEU A 11 -13.80 -23.12 32.51
CA LEU A 11 -15.07 -22.68 33.10
C LEU A 11 -15.54 -21.30 32.61
N TYR A 12 -14.64 -20.47 32.06
CA TYR A 12 -14.92 -19.10 31.63
C TYR A 12 -14.99 -18.90 30.11
N ARG A 13 -14.82 -19.95 29.31
CA ARG A 13 -14.88 -19.84 27.84
C ARG A 13 -16.31 -20.00 27.30
N PHE A 14 -16.78 -19.00 26.54
CA PHE A 14 -18.10 -19.00 25.88
C PHE A 14 -18.36 -20.27 25.03
N SER A 15 -17.33 -20.81 24.39
CA SER A 15 -17.38 -22.11 23.71
C SER A 15 -15.99 -22.77 23.79
N PRO A 16 -15.78 -23.79 24.63
CA PRO A 16 -14.49 -24.46 24.75
C PRO A 16 -14.19 -25.26 23.47
N VAL A 17 -12.90 -25.54 23.25
CA VAL A 17 -12.43 -26.38 22.15
C VAL A 17 -11.80 -27.63 22.76
N THR A 18 -12.61 -28.65 22.93
CA THR A 18 -12.22 -29.93 23.54
C THR A 18 -12.20 -31.03 22.48
N PHE A 19 -11.79 -32.24 22.88
CA PHE A 19 -11.79 -33.41 21.99
C PHE A 19 -13.19 -33.72 21.41
N ASN A 20 -14.26 -33.45 22.17
CA ASN A 20 -15.64 -33.76 21.82
C ASN A 20 -16.52 -32.53 21.48
N ASP A 21 -15.97 -31.32 21.59
CA ASP A 21 -16.65 -30.05 21.26
C ASP A 21 -15.72 -29.16 20.42
N HIS A 22 -16.02 -29.05 19.13
CA HIS A 22 -15.32 -28.18 18.18
C HIS A 22 -16.15 -26.94 17.79
N ALA A 23 -17.28 -26.68 18.46
CA ALA A 23 -18.16 -25.56 18.16
C ALA A 23 -17.42 -24.21 18.23
N GLY A 24 -16.47 -24.07 19.17
CA GLY A 24 -15.69 -22.84 19.36
C GLY A 24 -14.89 -22.43 18.11
N LYS A 25 -14.34 -23.40 17.37
CA LYS A 25 -13.62 -23.14 16.11
C LYS A 25 -14.55 -22.50 15.07
N LEU A 26 -15.76 -23.03 14.93
CA LEU A 26 -16.73 -22.56 13.95
C LEU A 26 -17.33 -21.20 14.34
N TRP A 27 -17.54 -20.93 15.64
CA TRP A 27 -17.88 -19.60 16.15
C TRP A 27 -16.85 -18.54 15.71
N ILE A 28 -15.58 -18.78 16.02
CA ILE A 28 -14.48 -17.85 15.71
C ILE A 28 -14.42 -17.57 14.20
N VAL A 29 -14.40 -18.62 13.38
CA VAL A 29 -14.29 -18.47 11.92
C VAL A 29 -15.51 -17.75 11.33
N THR A 30 -16.72 -18.02 11.82
CA THR A 30 -17.93 -17.36 11.34
C THR A 30 -17.95 -15.86 11.70
N ILE A 31 -17.52 -15.50 12.91
CA ILE A 31 -17.40 -14.10 13.34
C ILE A 31 -16.33 -13.36 12.52
N LEU A 32 -15.15 -13.96 12.35
CA LEU A 32 -14.08 -13.37 11.53
C LEU A 32 -14.54 -13.18 10.08
N SER A 33 -15.24 -14.17 9.51
CA SER A 33 -15.83 -14.09 8.18
C SER A 33 -16.77 -12.89 8.05
N LEU A 34 -17.67 -12.66 9.02
CA LEU A 34 -18.56 -11.50 9.05
C LEU A 34 -17.82 -10.17 9.18
N ILE A 35 -16.79 -10.10 10.05
CA ILE A 35 -15.99 -8.89 10.23
C ILE A 35 -15.29 -8.52 8.91
N TYR A 36 -14.56 -9.45 8.30
CA TYR A 36 -13.82 -9.19 7.07
C TYR A 36 -14.75 -8.83 5.90
N THR A 37 -15.87 -9.53 5.76
CA THR A 37 -16.83 -9.25 4.67
C THR A 37 -17.54 -7.91 4.87
N SER A 38 -17.85 -7.53 6.12
CA SER A 38 -18.42 -6.22 6.45
C SER A 38 -17.43 -5.08 6.16
N LEU A 39 -16.17 -5.22 6.56
CA LEU A 39 -15.12 -4.24 6.27
C LEU A 39 -14.94 -4.04 4.77
N ILE A 40 -14.91 -5.12 3.99
CA ILE A 40 -14.81 -5.05 2.53
C ILE A 40 -16.06 -4.45 1.90
N ALA A 41 -17.26 -4.76 2.40
CA ALA A 41 -18.49 -4.18 1.89
C ALA A 41 -18.55 -2.66 2.13
N LEU A 42 -18.14 -2.21 3.31
CA LEU A 42 -18.00 -0.79 3.64
C LEU A 42 -16.93 -0.11 2.76
N ALA A 43 -15.77 -0.74 2.60
CA ALA A 43 -14.73 -0.25 1.70
C ALA A 43 -15.29 -0.11 0.27
N ARG A 44 -15.97 -1.13 -0.27
CA ARG A 44 -16.58 -1.07 -1.60
C ARG A 44 -17.63 0.03 -1.73
N ALA A 45 -18.50 0.19 -0.72
CA ALA A 45 -19.52 1.22 -0.70
C ALA A 45 -18.91 2.63 -0.69
N TYR A 46 -17.84 2.82 0.07
CA TYR A 46 -17.07 4.07 0.10
C TYR A 46 -16.37 4.34 -1.25
N ILE A 47 -15.68 3.33 -1.81
CA ILE A 47 -14.99 3.40 -3.11
C ILE A 47 -15.93 3.85 -4.23
N LYS A 48 -17.16 3.30 -4.22
CA LYS A 48 -18.13 3.50 -5.28
C LYS A 48 -19.23 4.47 -4.90
N TYR A 49 -19.00 5.30 -3.87
CA TYR A 49 -19.93 6.35 -3.48
C TYR A 49 -20.21 7.25 -4.70
N LYS A 50 -21.49 7.40 -5.06
CA LYS A 50 -21.99 8.08 -6.28
C LYS A 50 -21.73 7.37 -7.63
N MET A 51 -21.12 6.18 -7.66
CA MET A 51 -20.82 5.40 -8.88
C MET A 51 -21.41 3.97 -8.85
N PHE A 52 -22.47 3.77 -8.07
CA PHE A 52 -23.12 2.45 -7.94
C PHE A 52 -23.59 1.92 -9.29
N GLY A 53 -23.25 0.66 -9.55
CA GLY A 53 -23.69 -0.09 -10.72
C GLY A 53 -24.52 -1.31 -10.32
N PHE A 54 -25.07 -2.00 -11.33
CA PHE A 54 -25.77 -3.27 -11.13
C PHE A 54 -24.88 -4.32 -10.43
N ASP A 55 -23.57 -4.26 -10.67
CA ASP A 55 -22.59 -5.12 -10.00
C ASP A 55 -22.58 -4.96 -8.48
N ASP A 56 -22.88 -3.77 -7.96
CA ASP A 56 -22.92 -3.51 -6.51
C ASP A 56 -24.21 -4.01 -5.86
N VAL A 57 -25.33 -3.99 -6.60
CA VAL A 57 -26.59 -4.58 -6.13
C VAL A 57 -26.43 -6.08 -5.91
N LEU A 58 -25.80 -6.77 -6.89
CA LEU A 58 -25.49 -8.19 -6.77
C LEU A 58 -24.52 -8.48 -5.61
N PHE A 59 -23.52 -7.63 -5.42
CA PHE A 59 -22.59 -7.75 -4.30
C PHE A 59 -23.29 -7.57 -2.95
N ALA A 60 -24.11 -6.53 -2.80
CA ALA A 60 -24.87 -6.26 -1.58
C ALA A 60 -25.83 -7.41 -1.26
N ALA A 61 -26.52 -7.95 -2.28
CA ALA A 61 -27.37 -9.12 -2.12
C ALA A 61 -26.57 -10.36 -1.65
N ALA A 62 -25.37 -10.58 -2.19
CA ALA A 62 -24.47 -11.63 -1.71
C ALA A 62 -24.06 -11.44 -0.24
N THR A 63 -23.77 -10.21 0.19
CA THR A 63 -23.46 -9.89 1.59
C THR A 63 -24.65 -10.14 2.52
N VAL A 64 -25.87 -9.79 2.10
CA VAL A 64 -27.09 -10.08 2.88
C VAL A 64 -27.32 -11.58 3.01
N LEU A 65 -27.12 -12.35 1.94
CA LEU A 65 -27.20 -13.81 1.99
C LEU A 65 -26.11 -14.42 2.89
N HIS A 66 -24.91 -13.86 2.89
CA HIS A 66 -23.86 -14.29 3.81
C HIS A 66 -24.24 -14.04 5.27
N LEU A 67 -24.85 -12.88 5.58
CA LEU A 67 -25.36 -12.61 6.93
C LEU A 67 -26.44 -13.62 7.34
N ALA A 68 -27.41 -13.90 6.46
CA ALA A 68 -28.43 -14.92 6.70
C ALA A 68 -27.80 -16.31 6.90
N GLN A 69 -26.78 -16.64 6.12
CA GLN A 69 -26.03 -17.90 6.23
C GLN A 69 -25.31 -18.02 7.58
N ALA A 70 -24.69 -16.95 8.06
CA ALA A 70 -24.04 -16.91 9.36
C ALA A 70 -25.06 -17.06 10.50
N ILE A 71 -26.24 -16.43 10.39
CA ILE A 71 -27.34 -16.60 11.36
C ILE A 71 -27.75 -18.08 11.43
N ALA A 72 -27.92 -18.75 10.30
CA ALA A 72 -28.24 -20.19 10.28
C ALA A 72 -27.15 -21.02 10.99
N VAL A 73 -25.87 -20.70 10.80
CA VAL A 73 -24.77 -21.37 11.50
C VAL A 73 -24.80 -21.10 13.00
N PHE A 74 -25.06 -19.88 13.46
CA PHE A 74 -25.19 -19.56 14.88
C PHE A 74 -26.36 -20.28 15.55
N VAL A 75 -27.51 -20.36 14.87
CA VAL A 75 -28.64 -21.15 15.37
C VAL A 75 -28.27 -22.64 15.45
N GLY A 76 -27.58 -23.19 14.46
CA GLY A 76 -27.05 -24.55 14.52
C GLY A 76 -26.08 -24.76 15.69
N LEU A 77 -25.12 -23.85 15.90
CA LEU A 77 -24.15 -23.91 17.00
C LEU A 77 -24.82 -23.90 18.37
N SER A 78 -25.88 -23.09 18.54
CA SER A 78 -26.68 -23.08 19.77
C SER A 78 -27.46 -24.39 20.02
N ASN A 79 -27.62 -25.21 18.98
CA ASN A 79 -28.34 -26.49 19.01
C ASN A 79 -27.39 -27.69 18.81
N GLY A 80 -26.14 -27.59 19.24
CA GLY A 80 -25.22 -28.74 19.30
C GLY A 80 -24.40 -29.02 18.04
N LEU A 81 -24.48 -28.18 17.01
CA LEU A 81 -23.63 -28.29 15.82
C LEU A 81 -22.14 -28.21 16.20
N GLY A 82 -21.34 -29.17 15.71
CA GLY A 82 -19.90 -29.24 16.00
C GLY A 82 -19.53 -29.98 17.29
N LYS A 83 -20.51 -30.64 17.92
CA LYS A 83 -20.33 -31.50 19.11
C LYS A 83 -20.51 -32.96 18.75
N PHE A 84 -20.06 -33.87 19.61
CA PHE A 84 -20.32 -35.30 19.45
C PHE A 84 -21.83 -35.60 19.57
N ASN A 85 -22.30 -36.60 18.85
CA ASN A 85 -23.67 -37.08 18.92
C ASN A 85 -23.97 -37.62 20.34
N SER A 86 -22.99 -38.20 21.04
CA SER A 86 -23.16 -38.74 22.39
C SER A 86 -23.50 -37.69 23.47
N ILE A 87 -23.18 -36.41 23.24
CA ILE A 87 -23.41 -35.30 24.18
C ILE A 87 -24.54 -34.36 23.74
N THR A 88 -25.29 -34.73 22.70
CA THR A 88 -26.36 -33.92 22.11
C THR A 88 -27.65 -34.74 21.95
N THR A 89 -28.80 -34.08 21.88
CA THR A 89 -30.12 -34.74 21.83
C THR A 89 -30.67 -34.89 20.40
N ALA A 90 -31.56 -35.86 20.17
CA ALA A 90 -32.16 -36.07 18.85
C ALA A 90 -32.92 -34.83 18.30
N GLU A 91 -33.48 -34.00 19.17
CA GLU A 91 -34.11 -32.73 18.79
C GLU A 91 -33.08 -31.71 18.29
N GLN A 92 -31.97 -31.55 19.04
CA GLN A 92 -30.82 -30.73 18.65
C GLN A 92 -30.27 -31.15 17.29
N TRP A 93 -30.23 -32.46 17.01
CA TRP A 93 -29.78 -32.99 15.73
C TRP A 93 -30.68 -32.56 14.56
N ALA A 94 -31.99 -32.57 14.76
CA ALA A 94 -32.95 -32.17 13.74
C ALA A 94 -32.85 -30.67 13.44
N ILE A 95 -32.70 -29.84 14.47
CA ILE A 95 -32.54 -28.38 14.32
C ILE A 95 -31.21 -28.06 13.62
N SER A 96 -30.10 -28.64 14.08
CA SER A 96 -28.77 -28.45 13.50
C SER A 96 -28.67 -28.94 12.05
N SER A 97 -29.38 -30.01 11.70
CA SER A 97 -29.46 -30.51 10.31
C SER A 97 -30.17 -29.51 9.39
N LYS A 98 -31.34 -28.99 9.81
CA LYS A 98 -32.09 -27.97 9.05
C LYS A 98 -31.27 -26.69 8.87
N CYS A 99 -30.61 -26.24 9.94
CA CYS A 99 -29.75 -25.06 9.91
C CYS A 99 -28.55 -25.26 8.98
N THR A 100 -27.94 -26.44 8.98
CA THR A 100 -26.84 -26.79 8.07
C THR A 100 -27.28 -26.71 6.62
N ILE A 101 -28.42 -27.32 6.26
CA ILE A 101 -28.96 -27.25 4.89
C ILE A 101 -29.24 -25.80 4.49
N ALA A 102 -29.90 -25.03 5.35
CA ALA A 102 -30.18 -23.62 5.09
C ALA A 102 -28.86 -22.84 4.85
N SER A 103 -27.83 -23.11 5.66
CA SER A 103 -26.52 -22.47 5.52
C SER A 103 -25.83 -22.83 4.19
N VAL A 104 -25.95 -24.09 3.73
CA VAL A 104 -25.36 -24.56 2.46
C VAL A 104 -26.04 -23.87 1.28
N ILE A 105 -27.39 -23.82 1.28
CA ILE A 105 -28.16 -23.16 0.21
C ILE A 105 -27.82 -21.67 0.14
N LEU A 106 -27.84 -20.97 1.29
CA LEU A 106 -27.52 -19.55 1.35
C LEU A 106 -26.07 -19.29 0.92
N CYS A 107 -25.13 -20.18 1.24
CA CYS A 107 -23.75 -20.10 0.77
C CYS A 107 -23.65 -20.21 -0.76
N LEU A 108 -24.29 -21.21 -1.37
CA LEU A 108 -24.27 -21.41 -2.83
C LEU A 108 -24.86 -20.21 -3.58
N LEU A 109 -25.97 -19.67 -3.08
CA LEU A 109 -26.57 -18.46 -3.63
C LEU A 109 -25.64 -17.25 -3.50
N ALA A 110 -25.04 -17.03 -2.31
CA ALA A 110 -24.10 -15.95 -2.09
C ALA A 110 -22.85 -16.05 -3.01
N LEU A 111 -22.28 -17.25 -3.18
CA LEU A 111 -21.17 -17.49 -4.09
C LEU A 111 -21.56 -17.17 -5.55
N SER A 112 -22.75 -17.59 -5.97
CA SER A 112 -23.26 -17.31 -7.33
C SER A 112 -23.46 -15.80 -7.58
N LEU A 113 -24.01 -15.06 -6.60
CA LEU A 113 -24.19 -13.61 -6.71
C LEU A 113 -22.86 -12.84 -6.67
N ALA A 114 -21.90 -13.27 -5.85
CA ALA A 114 -20.57 -12.69 -5.81
C ALA A 114 -19.84 -12.85 -7.16
N LYS A 115 -19.94 -14.03 -7.79
CA LYS A 115 -19.43 -14.28 -9.15
C LYS A 115 -20.15 -13.41 -10.20
N CYS A 116 -21.47 -13.33 -10.12
CA CYS A 116 -22.26 -12.49 -11.04
C CYS A 116 -21.92 -11.01 -10.89
N SER A 117 -21.61 -10.52 -9.69
CA SER A 117 -21.10 -9.16 -9.46
C SER A 117 -19.80 -8.90 -10.22
N VAL A 118 -18.84 -9.83 -10.16
CA VAL A 118 -17.57 -9.71 -10.91
C VAL A 118 -17.82 -9.72 -12.42
N LEU A 119 -18.67 -10.63 -12.91
CA LEU A 119 -19.03 -10.68 -14.34
C LEU A 119 -19.79 -9.41 -14.79
N ALA A 120 -20.64 -8.84 -13.95
CA ALA A 120 -21.33 -7.58 -14.22
C ALA A 120 -20.36 -6.40 -14.30
N LEU A 121 -19.33 -6.39 -13.44
CA LEU A 121 -18.24 -5.41 -13.51
C LEU A 121 -17.46 -5.56 -14.83
N ILE A 122 -17.08 -6.78 -15.21
CA ILE A 122 -16.41 -7.07 -16.47
C ILE A 122 -17.28 -6.63 -17.66
N HIS A 123 -18.57 -6.95 -17.64
CA HIS A 123 -19.52 -6.55 -18.66
C HIS A 123 -19.62 -5.02 -18.79
N ARG A 124 -19.66 -4.29 -17.66
CA ARG A 124 -19.66 -2.82 -17.64
C ARG A 124 -18.41 -2.25 -18.33
N ILE A 125 -17.24 -2.83 -18.07
CA ILE A 125 -15.97 -2.43 -18.69
C ILE A 125 -15.98 -2.67 -20.21
N ILE A 126 -16.51 -3.81 -20.67
CA ILE A 126 -16.56 -4.15 -22.11
C ILE A 126 -17.61 -3.32 -22.86
N SER A 127 -18.69 -2.88 -22.19
CA SER A 127 -19.86 -2.26 -22.84
C SER A 127 -19.57 -0.99 -23.65
N SER A 128 -18.37 -0.41 -23.51
CA SER A 128 -17.89 0.73 -24.31
C SER A 128 -17.68 0.39 -25.80
N LYS A 129 -17.54 -0.89 -26.20
CA LYS A 129 -17.44 -1.29 -27.61
C LYS A 129 -18.30 -2.54 -27.94
N PRO A 130 -19.14 -2.53 -29.00
CA PRO A 130 -19.92 -3.71 -29.40
C PRO A 130 -19.01 -4.79 -30.00
N GLY A 131 -19.11 -6.03 -29.49
CA GLY A 131 -18.33 -7.17 -29.96
C GLY A 131 -18.77 -8.50 -29.33
N LYS A 132 -18.27 -9.63 -29.88
CA LYS A 132 -18.61 -11.00 -29.44
C LYS A 132 -18.33 -11.25 -27.95
N ASN A 133 -17.36 -10.55 -27.37
CA ASN A 133 -16.95 -10.68 -25.97
C ASN A 133 -18.07 -10.28 -24.98
N LYS A 134 -18.97 -9.38 -25.38
CA LYS A 134 -20.14 -9.01 -24.56
C LYS A 134 -21.10 -10.19 -24.38
N MET A 135 -21.37 -10.90 -25.47
CA MET A 135 -22.25 -12.07 -25.48
C MET A 135 -21.67 -13.20 -24.62
N VAL A 136 -20.36 -13.44 -24.71
CA VAL A 136 -19.66 -14.44 -23.88
C VAL A 136 -19.79 -14.11 -22.39
N CYS A 137 -19.63 -12.85 -22.00
CA CYS A 137 -19.74 -12.42 -20.60
C CYS A 137 -21.18 -12.59 -20.06
N VAL A 138 -22.20 -12.21 -20.84
CA VAL A 138 -23.61 -12.41 -20.46
C VAL A 138 -23.95 -13.89 -20.36
N ALA A 139 -23.51 -14.71 -21.32
CA ALA A 139 -23.73 -16.16 -21.29
C ALA A 139 -23.09 -16.81 -20.04
N LEU A 140 -21.87 -16.41 -19.69
CA LEU A 140 -21.19 -16.89 -18.50
C LEU A 140 -21.92 -16.47 -17.21
N MET A 141 -22.43 -15.24 -17.16
CA MET A 141 -23.23 -14.75 -16.03
C MET A 141 -24.53 -15.54 -15.83
N MET A 142 -25.26 -15.80 -16.93
CA MET A 142 -26.47 -16.63 -16.90
C MET A 142 -26.15 -18.06 -16.47
N PHE A 143 -25.07 -18.64 -17.00
CA PHE A 143 -24.62 -19.98 -16.62
C PHE A 143 -24.27 -20.07 -15.13
N THR A 144 -23.56 -19.09 -14.57
CA THR A 144 -23.26 -19.04 -13.13
C THR A 144 -24.51 -18.86 -12.27
N GLY A 145 -25.46 -18.02 -12.69
CA GLY A 145 -26.74 -17.87 -11.99
C GLY A 145 -27.57 -19.17 -11.99
N LEU A 146 -27.64 -19.85 -13.13
CA LEU A 146 -28.30 -21.15 -13.26
C LEU A 146 -27.62 -22.23 -12.43
N TRP A 147 -26.29 -22.24 -12.37
CA TRP A 147 -25.54 -23.13 -11.48
C TRP A 147 -25.88 -22.89 -10.01
N GLY A 148 -25.97 -21.63 -9.55
CA GLY A 148 -26.32 -21.32 -8.16
C GLY A 148 -27.72 -21.79 -7.78
N LEU A 149 -28.70 -21.54 -8.66
CA LEU A 149 -30.08 -22.00 -8.48
C LEU A 149 -30.17 -23.54 -8.55
N GLY A 150 -29.54 -24.16 -9.55
CA GLY A 150 -29.54 -25.60 -9.74
C GLY A 150 -28.87 -26.35 -8.59
N SER A 151 -27.75 -25.82 -8.07
CA SER A 151 -27.05 -26.39 -6.91
C SER A 151 -27.87 -26.27 -5.63
N SER A 152 -28.62 -25.16 -5.47
CA SER A 152 -29.53 -24.97 -4.34
C SER A 152 -30.70 -25.96 -4.39
N LEU A 153 -31.30 -26.16 -5.57
CA LEU A 153 -32.37 -27.14 -5.77
C LEU A 153 -31.89 -28.59 -5.56
N ALA A 154 -30.68 -28.91 -6.01
CA ALA A 154 -30.08 -30.24 -5.83
C ALA A 154 -29.95 -30.65 -4.35
N TRP A 155 -29.87 -29.69 -3.43
CA TRP A 155 -29.85 -29.94 -1.98
C TRP A 155 -31.23 -30.15 -1.35
N LEU A 156 -32.28 -29.65 -1.99
CA LEU A 156 -33.66 -29.82 -1.54
C LEU A 156 -34.29 -31.12 -2.06
N VAL A 157 -33.84 -31.61 -3.21
CA VAL A 157 -34.39 -32.82 -3.84
C VAL A 157 -33.89 -34.08 -3.11
N ASN A 158 -34.81 -34.99 -2.79
CA ASN A 158 -34.49 -36.30 -2.20
C ASN A 158 -33.57 -36.22 -0.98
N CYS A 159 -33.81 -35.27 -0.08
CA CYS A 159 -33.12 -35.18 1.21
C CYS A 159 -34.08 -34.70 2.30
N HIS A 160 -34.22 -35.47 3.37
CA HIS A 160 -35.02 -35.06 4.52
C HIS A 160 -34.22 -34.12 5.43
N ALA A 161 -34.73 -32.89 5.62
CA ALA A 161 -33.93 -31.83 6.23
C ALA A 161 -33.52 -32.08 7.69
N GLY A 162 -34.29 -32.87 8.44
CA GLY A 162 -34.01 -33.20 9.84
C GLY A 162 -32.94 -34.27 10.06
N THR A 163 -32.48 -34.95 9.01
CA THR A 163 -31.62 -36.15 9.17
C THR A 163 -30.22 -36.04 8.57
N LEU A 164 -29.88 -34.88 7.99
CA LEU A 164 -28.57 -34.66 7.34
C LEU A 164 -27.39 -35.01 8.26
N LEU A 165 -27.48 -34.63 9.54
CA LEU A 165 -26.40 -34.85 10.51
C LEU A 165 -26.66 -36.05 11.45
N THR A 166 -27.43 -37.02 10.98
CA THR A 166 -27.73 -38.26 11.71
C THR A 166 -27.04 -39.45 11.07
N VAL A 167 -26.87 -40.56 11.80
CA VAL A 167 -26.27 -41.80 11.26
C VAL A 167 -27.09 -42.38 10.09
N ASN A 168 -28.39 -42.06 10.03
CA ASN A 168 -29.28 -42.47 8.93
C ASN A 168 -29.14 -41.60 7.67
N ASN A 169 -28.22 -40.64 7.64
CA ASN A 169 -28.00 -39.68 6.55
C ASN A 169 -27.86 -40.36 5.18
N VAL A 170 -27.10 -41.45 5.09
CA VAL A 170 -26.83 -42.16 3.83
C VAL A 170 -28.11 -42.71 3.18
N LYS A 171 -29.11 -43.12 3.98
CA LYS A 171 -30.38 -43.64 3.47
C LYS A 171 -31.39 -42.53 3.15
N GLN A 172 -31.40 -41.45 3.94
CA GLN A 172 -32.40 -40.40 3.83
C GLN A 172 -32.00 -39.25 2.89
N CYS A 173 -30.71 -39.16 2.56
CA CYS A 173 -30.14 -38.20 1.61
C CYS A 173 -29.07 -38.90 0.76
N PRO A 174 -29.45 -39.72 -0.25
CA PRO A 174 -28.48 -40.47 -1.05
C PRO A 174 -27.62 -39.57 -1.95
N ASP A 175 -26.43 -40.08 -2.30
CA ASP A 175 -25.50 -39.53 -3.30
C ASP A 175 -24.94 -38.12 -3.02
N GLN A 176 -24.78 -37.75 -1.74
CA GLN A 176 -24.22 -36.45 -1.35
C GLN A 176 -22.82 -36.18 -1.91
N SER A 177 -21.98 -37.22 -1.97
CA SER A 177 -20.62 -37.12 -2.53
C SER A 177 -20.63 -36.82 -4.02
N ALA A 178 -21.53 -37.45 -4.79
CA ALA A 178 -21.71 -37.19 -6.21
C ALA A 178 -22.26 -35.79 -6.47
N ARG A 179 -23.26 -35.35 -5.68
CA ARG A 179 -23.81 -33.99 -5.76
C ARG A 179 -22.73 -32.94 -5.55
N TRP A 180 -21.94 -33.05 -4.49
CA TRP A 180 -20.83 -32.13 -4.23
C TRP A 180 -19.75 -32.19 -5.32
N GLY A 181 -19.44 -33.38 -5.85
CA GLY A 181 -18.50 -33.54 -6.97
C GLY A 181 -18.90 -32.71 -8.19
N VAL A 182 -20.17 -32.77 -8.59
CA VAL A 182 -20.71 -32.00 -9.73
C VAL A 182 -20.73 -30.51 -9.41
N ILE A 183 -21.23 -30.12 -8.23
CA ILE A 183 -21.33 -28.72 -7.81
C ILE A 183 -19.94 -28.06 -7.83
N THR A 184 -18.94 -28.69 -7.19
CA THR A 184 -17.57 -28.18 -7.12
C THR A 184 -16.89 -28.18 -8.49
N ALA A 185 -17.10 -29.19 -9.34
CA ALA A 185 -16.51 -29.21 -10.68
C ALA A 185 -16.99 -28.04 -11.55
N ILE A 186 -18.29 -27.75 -11.53
CA ILE A 186 -18.84 -26.60 -12.25
C ILE A 186 -18.39 -25.29 -11.59
N ASP A 187 -18.30 -25.24 -10.26
CA ASP A 187 -17.77 -24.07 -9.54
C ASP A 187 -16.36 -23.70 -10.01
N ILE A 188 -15.45 -24.67 -10.00
CA ILE A 188 -14.06 -24.52 -10.47
C ILE A 188 -14.02 -24.12 -11.95
N LEU A 189 -14.83 -24.77 -12.80
CA LEU A 189 -14.92 -24.43 -14.22
C LEU A 189 -15.33 -22.97 -14.42
N THR A 190 -16.32 -22.46 -13.66
CA THR A 190 -16.75 -21.06 -13.78
C THR A 190 -15.68 -20.06 -13.34
N GLU A 191 -14.88 -20.37 -12.32
CA GLU A 191 -13.75 -19.51 -11.90
C GLU A 191 -12.65 -19.49 -12.97
N ILE A 192 -12.30 -20.64 -13.54
CA ILE A 192 -11.33 -20.75 -14.64
C ILE A 192 -11.80 -19.97 -15.87
N LEU A 193 -13.06 -20.16 -16.30
CA LEU A 193 -13.62 -19.45 -17.45
C LEU A 193 -13.66 -17.94 -17.24
N THR A 194 -13.97 -17.48 -16.03
CA THR A 194 -13.97 -16.05 -15.68
C THR A 194 -12.54 -15.48 -15.76
N TRP A 195 -11.55 -16.21 -15.26
CA TRP A 195 -10.14 -15.79 -15.33
C TRP A 195 -9.60 -15.77 -16.76
N LEU A 196 -9.89 -16.79 -17.56
CA LEU A 196 -9.53 -16.84 -18.98
C LEU A 196 -10.17 -15.70 -19.78
N LEU A 197 -11.43 -15.35 -19.47
CA LEU A 197 -12.10 -14.20 -20.06
C LEU A 197 -11.32 -12.91 -19.79
N VAL A 198 -10.85 -12.69 -18.55
CA VAL A 198 -10.04 -11.51 -18.21
C VAL A 198 -8.72 -11.49 -18.98
N ILE A 199 -8.01 -12.62 -19.10
CA ILE A 199 -6.77 -12.70 -19.88
C ILE A 199 -7.03 -12.34 -21.33
N HIS A 200 -8.04 -12.96 -21.94
CA HIS A 200 -8.41 -12.70 -23.33
C HIS A 200 -8.72 -11.23 -23.57
N LEU A 201 -9.50 -10.60 -22.68
CA LEU A 201 -9.81 -9.18 -22.75
C LEU A 201 -8.55 -8.32 -22.61
N SER A 202 -7.67 -8.64 -21.66
CA SER A 202 -6.43 -7.89 -21.43
C SER A 202 -5.45 -7.94 -22.61
N TRP A 203 -5.44 -9.04 -23.37
CA TRP A 203 -4.63 -9.20 -24.56
C TRP A 203 -5.25 -8.55 -25.80
N SER A 204 -6.58 -8.58 -25.93
CA SER A 204 -7.29 -7.95 -27.04
C SER A 204 -7.19 -6.41 -27.06
N VAL A 205 -6.93 -5.80 -25.90
CA VAL A 205 -6.80 -4.34 -25.77
C VAL A 205 -5.32 -3.93 -25.83
N ASN A 206 -5.02 -2.97 -26.70
CA ASN A 206 -3.66 -2.43 -26.88
C ASN A 206 -3.27 -1.45 -25.74
N ILE A 207 -2.99 -1.98 -24.55
CA ILE A 207 -2.45 -1.24 -23.39
C ILE A 207 -1.01 -1.66 -23.07
N SER A 208 -0.28 -0.83 -22.31
CA SER A 208 1.09 -1.14 -21.87
C SER A 208 1.15 -2.40 -21.01
N PHE A 209 2.26 -3.14 -21.09
CA PHE A 209 2.46 -4.43 -20.40
C PHE A 209 2.23 -4.32 -18.88
N ALA A 210 2.71 -3.25 -18.23
CA ALA A 210 2.47 -3.00 -16.81
C ALA A 210 0.97 -2.93 -16.46
N ARG A 211 0.15 -2.28 -17.29
CA ARG A 211 -1.31 -2.21 -17.06
C ARG A 211 -2.00 -3.54 -17.32
N LYS A 212 -1.50 -4.34 -18.27
CA LYS A 212 -1.98 -5.72 -18.49
C LYS A 212 -1.75 -6.58 -17.26
N CYS A 213 -0.53 -6.58 -16.72
CA CYS A 213 -0.18 -7.31 -15.51
C CYS A 213 -1.05 -6.86 -14.32
N GLN A 214 -1.25 -5.56 -14.12
CA GLN A 214 -2.12 -5.06 -13.05
C GLN A 214 -3.56 -5.58 -13.15
N VAL A 215 -4.16 -5.55 -14.35
CA VAL A 215 -5.52 -6.07 -14.55
C VAL A 215 -5.56 -7.56 -14.27
N VAL A 216 -4.65 -8.34 -14.84
CA VAL A 216 -4.61 -9.80 -14.64
C VAL A 216 -4.43 -10.13 -13.16
N THR A 217 -3.50 -9.49 -12.45
CA THR A 217 -3.27 -9.73 -11.02
C THR A 217 -4.51 -9.46 -10.17
N ALA A 218 -5.27 -8.40 -10.45
CA ALA A 218 -6.46 -8.05 -9.68
C ALA A 218 -7.56 -9.12 -9.77
N PHE A 219 -7.73 -9.75 -10.93
CA PHE A 219 -8.70 -10.84 -11.12
C PHE A 219 -8.14 -12.21 -10.76
N SER A 220 -6.81 -12.42 -10.83
CA SER A 220 -6.14 -13.64 -10.35
C SER A 220 -6.30 -13.88 -8.85
N PHE A 221 -6.66 -12.85 -8.07
CA PHE A 221 -6.99 -12.98 -6.65
C PHE A 221 -8.16 -13.93 -6.35
N ARG A 222 -8.91 -14.34 -7.39
CA ARG A 222 -9.95 -15.37 -7.29
C ARG A 222 -9.42 -16.81 -7.39
N ILE A 223 -8.25 -17.06 -7.98
CA ILE A 223 -7.67 -18.41 -8.15
C ILE A 223 -7.59 -19.21 -6.83
N PRO A 224 -7.26 -18.62 -5.66
CA PRO A 224 -7.28 -19.35 -4.40
C PRO A 224 -8.62 -20.03 -4.08
N LEU A 225 -9.76 -19.55 -4.60
CA LEU A 225 -11.06 -20.22 -4.46
C LEU A 225 -11.08 -21.63 -5.05
N ILE A 226 -10.29 -21.90 -6.09
CA ILE A 226 -10.19 -23.23 -6.69
C ILE A 226 -9.59 -24.22 -5.68
N ALA A 227 -8.53 -23.79 -4.98
CA ALA A 227 -7.89 -24.59 -3.94
C ALA A 227 -8.82 -24.79 -2.74
N ILE A 228 -9.47 -23.72 -2.26
CA ILE A 228 -10.40 -23.79 -1.12
C ILE A 228 -11.61 -24.70 -1.46
N SER A 229 -12.16 -24.61 -2.68
CA SER A 229 -13.29 -25.45 -3.13
C SER A 229 -12.91 -26.93 -3.25
N SER A 230 -11.67 -27.22 -3.64
CA SER A 230 -11.14 -28.59 -3.68
C SER A 230 -10.99 -29.18 -2.26
N ILE A 231 -10.48 -28.38 -1.32
CA ILE A 231 -10.38 -28.78 0.10
C ILE A 231 -11.79 -29.00 0.69
N HIS A 232 -12.73 -28.11 0.40
CA HIS A 232 -14.12 -28.26 0.82
C HIS A 232 -14.75 -29.55 0.30
N LEU A 233 -14.49 -29.94 -0.96
CA LEU A 233 -14.96 -31.21 -1.52
C LEU A 233 -14.37 -32.42 -0.77
N ALA A 234 -13.08 -32.39 -0.43
CA ALA A 234 -12.44 -33.48 0.32
C ALA A 234 -13.09 -33.71 1.70
N TYR A 235 -13.39 -32.63 2.43
CA TYR A 235 -14.12 -32.75 3.71
C TYR A 235 -15.59 -33.14 3.51
N SER A 236 -16.23 -32.64 2.46
CA SER A 236 -17.62 -32.96 2.10
C SER A 236 -17.85 -34.43 1.76
N GLN A 237 -16.82 -35.12 1.26
CA GLN A 237 -16.88 -36.56 0.98
C GLN A 237 -16.71 -37.41 2.24
N THR A 238 -16.11 -36.86 3.30
CA THR A 238 -15.71 -37.62 4.48
C THR A 238 -16.78 -37.61 5.58
N TYR A 239 -17.50 -36.49 5.77
CA TYR A 239 -18.49 -36.39 6.86
C TYR A 239 -19.71 -37.33 6.75
N PRO A 240 -20.27 -37.66 5.56
CA PRO A 240 -21.49 -38.47 5.47
C PRO A 240 -21.32 -39.91 5.98
N SER A 241 -20.09 -40.43 5.91
CA SER A 241 -19.73 -41.78 6.34
C SER A 241 -19.13 -41.83 7.75
N SER A 242 -19.07 -40.68 8.45
CA SER A 242 -18.51 -40.62 9.80
C SER A 242 -19.46 -41.19 10.83
N LEU A 243 -18.90 -41.80 11.88
CA LEU A 243 -19.66 -42.25 13.05
C LEU A 243 -20.25 -41.08 13.85
N GLU A 244 -19.65 -39.89 13.71
CA GLU A 244 -20.05 -38.65 14.39
C GLU A 244 -20.30 -37.52 13.37
N PRO A 245 -21.41 -37.56 12.59
CA PRO A 245 -21.65 -36.59 11.51
C PRO A 245 -21.72 -35.13 11.98
N GLN A 246 -22.23 -34.87 13.20
CA GLN A 246 -22.32 -33.51 13.75
C GLN A 246 -20.97 -32.89 14.05
N PHE A 247 -20.03 -33.71 14.46
CA PHE A 247 -18.68 -33.27 14.73
C PHE A 247 -17.89 -33.13 13.42
N ALA A 248 -18.00 -34.12 12.53
CA ALA A 248 -17.24 -34.17 11.27
C ALA A 248 -17.60 -33.05 10.29
N VAL A 249 -18.86 -32.59 10.26
CA VAL A 249 -19.30 -31.50 9.37
C VAL A 249 -18.64 -30.15 9.69
N THR A 250 -18.06 -29.99 10.89
CA THR A 250 -17.40 -28.75 11.33
C THR A 250 -16.31 -28.30 10.37
N ASN A 251 -15.46 -29.21 9.89
CA ASN A 251 -14.38 -28.87 8.95
C ASN A 251 -14.93 -28.39 7.60
N THR A 252 -16.00 -29.03 7.11
CA THR A 252 -16.71 -28.61 5.91
C THR A 252 -17.28 -27.19 6.07
N LEU A 253 -17.93 -26.90 7.21
CA LEU A 253 -18.50 -25.58 7.48
C LEU A 253 -17.44 -24.50 7.70
N ILE A 254 -16.29 -24.82 8.31
CA ILE A 254 -15.15 -23.91 8.40
C ILE A 254 -14.67 -23.54 7.00
N CYS A 255 -14.45 -24.52 6.12
CA CYS A 255 -14.11 -24.25 4.72
C CYS A 255 -15.19 -23.42 4.02
N GLN A 256 -16.47 -23.69 4.28
CA GLN A 256 -17.59 -22.92 3.75
C GLN A 256 -17.52 -21.43 4.15
N GLN A 257 -17.22 -21.14 5.40
CA GLN A 257 -17.03 -19.75 5.87
C GLN A 257 -15.84 -19.08 5.18
N VAL A 258 -14.72 -19.79 4.99
CA VAL A 258 -13.55 -19.26 4.29
C VAL A 258 -13.85 -19.01 2.81
N MET A 259 -14.61 -19.91 2.15
CA MET A 259 -15.00 -19.75 0.74
C MET A 259 -15.83 -18.48 0.51
N ILE A 260 -16.88 -18.27 1.30
CA ILE A 260 -17.77 -17.11 1.14
C ILE A 260 -17.05 -15.81 1.46
N ALA A 261 -16.21 -15.78 2.50
CA ALA A 261 -15.39 -14.63 2.85
C ALA A 261 -14.43 -14.26 1.71
N TRP A 262 -13.66 -15.23 1.23
CA TRP A 262 -12.68 -15.00 0.16
C TRP A 262 -13.35 -14.59 -1.16
N SER A 263 -14.52 -15.16 -1.47
CA SER A 263 -15.28 -14.80 -2.69
C SER A 263 -15.72 -13.33 -2.68
N LEU A 264 -16.17 -12.82 -1.53
CA LEU A 264 -16.54 -11.40 -1.34
C LEU A 264 -15.32 -10.47 -1.31
N ILE A 265 -14.23 -10.87 -0.65
CA ILE A 265 -12.96 -10.11 -0.62
C ILE A 265 -12.44 -9.94 -2.05
N SER A 266 -12.26 -11.04 -2.76
CA SER A 266 -11.72 -11.06 -4.12
C SER A 266 -12.63 -10.36 -5.15
N ALA A 267 -13.95 -10.31 -4.93
CA ALA A 267 -14.87 -9.57 -5.78
C ALA A 267 -14.69 -8.04 -5.73
N THR A 268 -14.02 -7.52 -4.69
CA THR A 268 -13.76 -6.07 -4.52
C THR A 268 -12.40 -5.65 -5.06
N MET A 269 -11.46 -6.59 -5.22
CA MET A 269 -10.08 -6.30 -5.68
C MET A 269 -9.99 -5.55 -7.02
N PRO A 270 -10.77 -5.89 -8.07
CA PRO A 270 -10.71 -5.14 -9.32
C PRO A 270 -11.18 -3.67 -9.19
N ASN A 271 -12.02 -3.36 -8.21
CA ASN A 271 -12.51 -2.00 -7.92
C ASN A 271 -11.51 -1.18 -7.10
N LEU A 272 -10.58 -1.85 -6.39
CA LEU A 272 -9.62 -1.21 -5.48
C LEU A 272 -8.58 -0.34 -6.23
N LYS A 273 -8.37 -0.51 -7.53
CA LYS A 273 -7.46 0.35 -8.29
C LYS A 273 -7.94 1.81 -8.37
N ASN A 274 -9.24 2.05 -8.51
CA ASN A 274 -9.79 3.40 -8.54
C ASN A 274 -9.71 4.07 -7.16
N PHE A 275 -9.81 3.26 -6.10
CA PHE A 275 -9.51 3.66 -4.72
C PHE A 275 -8.03 3.98 -4.55
N LEU A 276 -7.10 3.08 -4.85
CA LEU A 276 -5.66 3.35 -4.73
C LEU A 276 -5.21 4.57 -5.55
N LYS A 277 -5.86 4.82 -6.69
CA LYS A 277 -5.63 6.03 -7.50
C LYS A 277 -6.31 7.29 -6.94
N SER A 278 -7.47 7.19 -6.29
CA SER A 278 -8.06 8.30 -5.52
C SER A 278 -7.42 8.46 -4.14
N PHE A 279 -6.57 7.50 -3.76
CA PHE A 279 -5.73 7.44 -2.56
C PHE A 279 -4.34 8.01 -2.80
N SER A 280 -4.18 8.82 -3.85
CA SER A 280 -3.61 10.15 -3.66
C SER A 280 -4.57 10.99 -2.78
N ILE A 281 -4.87 10.52 -1.55
CA ILE A 281 -5.66 11.25 -0.56
C ILE A 281 -4.70 12.29 0.00
N GLY A 282 -4.84 13.55 -0.45
CA GLY A 282 -4.56 14.79 0.28
C GLY A 282 -3.26 14.93 1.09
N MET A 283 -2.30 14.02 0.95
CA MET A 283 -1.07 13.94 1.76
C MET A 283 0.17 13.73 0.87
N GLY A 284 0.05 13.95 -0.45
CA GLY A 284 1.19 13.85 -1.37
C GLY A 284 1.74 12.44 -1.61
N PHE A 285 1.11 11.37 -1.11
CA PHE A 285 1.58 10.00 -1.35
C PHE A 285 0.82 9.32 -2.50
N PRO A 286 1.46 9.03 -3.64
CA PRO A 286 0.91 8.05 -4.56
C PRO A 286 1.06 6.66 -3.93
N VAL A 287 -0.03 6.11 -3.38
CA VAL A 287 -0.16 4.66 -3.14
C VAL A 287 -0.45 3.97 -4.48
N ALA A 288 0.41 4.22 -5.46
CA ALA A 288 0.46 3.41 -6.64
C ALA A 288 1.48 2.30 -6.38
N PHE A 289 1.08 1.04 -6.63
CA PHE A 289 2.02 0.02 -7.09
C PHE A 289 2.56 0.45 -8.46
N ASP A 290 3.24 1.59 -8.52
CA ASP A 290 3.91 2.07 -9.69
C ASP A 290 5.25 1.34 -9.75
N PHE A 291 5.20 0.23 -10.46
CA PHE A 291 6.37 -0.51 -10.94
C PHE A 291 7.24 0.30 -11.93
N THR A 292 7.03 1.61 -12.01
CA THR A 292 7.67 2.53 -12.94
C THR A 292 7.74 3.94 -12.35
N MET A 293 8.67 4.18 -11.42
CA MET A 293 9.49 5.41 -11.44
C MET A 293 10.89 5.05 -11.94
N SER A 294 10.93 4.48 -13.14
CA SER A 294 11.98 4.84 -14.08
C SER A 294 11.44 6.09 -14.77
N GLY A 295 12.16 7.21 -14.62
CA GLY A 295 12.08 8.30 -15.58
C GLY A 295 12.50 7.76 -16.93
N SER A 296 11.59 7.07 -17.60
CA SER A 296 11.72 6.72 -19.00
C SER A 296 11.21 7.94 -19.75
N SER A 297 12.17 8.76 -20.17
CA SER A 297 12.01 9.71 -21.25
C SER A 297 11.31 9.03 -22.43
N LYS A 298 10.00 9.20 -22.52
CA LYS A 298 9.25 9.05 -23.77
C LYS A 298 8.57 10.38 -24.05
N ALA A 299 9.40 11.37 -24.34
CA ALA A 299 9.00 12.44 -25.23
C ALA A 299 8.57 11.79 -26.55
N TYR A 300 7.29 11.91 -26.89
CA TYR A 300 6.86 11.75 -28.27
C TYR A 300 7.44 12.93 -29.04
N ALA A 301 8.64 12.75 -29.58
CA ALA A 301 9.19 13.68 -30.56
C ALA A 301 8.30 13.58 -31.80
N LEU A 302 7.43 14.57 -32.02
CA LEU A 302 6.87 14.84 -33.33
C LEU A 302 8.03 15.27 -34.23
N GLN A 303 8.50 14.31 -35.03
CA GLN A 303 9.64 14.47 -35.92
C GLN A 303 9.22 15.33 -37.12
N SER A 304 9.64 16.60 -37.14
CA SER A 304 9.66 17.38 -38.37
C SER A 304 10.81 16.86 -39.25
N LEU A 305 10.47 16.35 -40.43
CA LEU A 305 11.40 15.94 -41.48
C LEU A 305 12.41 17.06 -41.82
N ARG A 306 13.71 16.79 -41.65
CA ARG A 306 14.75 17.43 -42.47
C ARG A 306 16.01 16.55 -42.56
N ASN A 307 16.52 16.49 -43.79
CA ASN A 307 17.46 15.53 -44.35
C ASN A 307 18.95 15.82 -44.06
N ASN A 308 19.72 14.73 -43.94
CA ASN A 308 21.14 14.49 -44.23
C ASN A 308 22.25 15.50 -43.85
N ARG A 309 23.23 15.02 -43.06
CA ARG A 309 24.56 14.59 -43.55
C ARG A 309 25.38 13.88 -42.46
N SER A 310 26.15 12.90 -42.92
CA SER A 310 27.07 12.00 -42.23
C SER A 310 28.19 12.68 -41.42
N MET A 311 28.62 12.06 -40.32
CA MET A 311 30.04 11.81 -40.06
C MET A 311 30.23 10.71 -38.98
N ASN A 312 31.15 9.80 -39.28
CA ASN A 312 31.60 8.68 -38.46
C ASN A 312 32.34 9.14 -37.19
N ALA A 313 32.17 8.43 -36.07
CA ALA A 313 33.26 8.20 -35.12
C ALA A 313 32.97 7.02 -34.16
N ALA A 314 33.83 6.01 -34.33
CA ALA A 314 34.26 4.92 -33.45
C ALA A 314 33.62 4.72 -32.06
N SER A 315 33.18 3.48 -31.86
CA SER A 315 32.98 2.81 -30.58
C SER A 315 34.31 2.59 -29.84
N ALA A 316 34.36 2.91 -28.55
CA ALA A 316 35.36 2.39 -27.63
C ALA A 316 34.63 1.83 -26.39
N THR A 317 34.64 0.51 -26.31
CA THR A 317 34.16 -0.29 -25.19
C THR A 317 35.22 -0.25 -24.09
N ALA A 318 34.87 0.21 -22.89
CA ALA A 318 35.68 0.02 -21.69
C ALA A 318 34.82 -0.60 -20.59
N THR A 319 35.07 -1.89 -20.35
CA THR A 319 34.62 -2.70 -19.22
C THR A 319 35.17 -2.13 -17.91
N ALA A 320 34.30 -1.80 -16.95
CA ALA A 320 34.68 -1.42 -15.59
C ALA A 320 34.29 -2.51 -14.59
N HIS A 321 35.30 -2.95 -13.84
CA HIS A 321 35.28 -3.99 -12.81
C HIS A 321 34.38 -3.64 -11.61
N SER A 322 33.72 -4.66 -11.07
CA SER A 322 33.03 -4.63 -9.79
C SER A 322 34.01 -4.47 -8.62
N ALA A 323 33.84 -3.43 -7.80
CA ALA A 323 34.50 -3.32 -6.50
C ALA A 323 33.43 -3.28 -5.39
N ASN A 324 33.38 -4.35 -4.61
CA ASN A 324 32.59 -4.48 -3.38
C ASN A 324 33.14 -3.52 -2.31
N TRP A 325 32.29 -2.65 -1.76
CA TRP A 325 32.62 -1.82 -0.61
C TRP A 325 31.98 -2.38 0.67
N ARG A 326 32.82 -2.65 1.68
CA ARG A 326 32.44 -2.75 3.10
C ARG A 326 32.90 -1.46 3.82
N PRO A 327 32.20 -1.00 4.87
CA PRO A 327 32.41 0.35 5.39
C PRO A 327 33.05 0.30 6.77
N ASP A 328 34.32 0.67 6.94
CA ASP A 328 34.87 0.93 8.28
C ASP A 328 35.93 2.04 8.26
N GLN A 329 35.63 3.09 9.03
CA GLN A 329 36.50 4.08 9.67
C GLN A 329 37.31 5.09 8.84
N TRP A 330 37.04 6.38 9.09
CA TRP A 330 38.07 7.41 9.06
C TRP A 330 37.78 8.53 10.08
N GLU A 331 38.73 8.72 11.00
CA GLU A 331 38.85 9.91 11.86
C GLU A 331 39.64 10.99 11.11
N TRP A 332 39.17 12.24 11.15
CA TRP A 332 39.99 13.40 10.76
C TRP A 332 40.46 14.18 11.98
N SER A 333 41.78 14.38 12.06
CA SER A 333 42.47 15.36 12.89
C SER A 333 42.87 16.54 12.02
N PHE A 334 42.47 17.76 12.40
CA PHE A 334 42.98 18.99 11.82
C PHE A 334 43.53 19.88 12.93
N THR A 335 44.84 20.16 12.87
CA THR A 335 45.51 21.20 13.66
C THR A 335 45.42 22.53 12.92
N CYS A 336 44.93 23.58 13.59
CA CYS A 336 44.92 24.94 13.04
C CYS A 336 45.83 25.84 13.90
N LYS A 337 46.71 26.59 13.23
CA LYS A 337 47.67 27.53 13.81
C LYS A 337 47.39 28.94 13.30
N TYR A 338 47.68 29.94 14.15
CA TYR A 338 47.62 31.42 13.99
C TYR A 338 46.26 32.09 14.26
N LYS A 339 46.07 32.80 15.39
CA LYS A 339 46.61 34.11 15.89
C LYS A 339 45.89 35.35 15.33
N GLY A 340 44.87 35.78 16.09
CA GLY A 340 44.79 37.09 16.74
C GLY A 340 44.50 38.34 15.91
N PHE A 341 43.33 38.95 16.14
CA PHE A 341 43.19 40.39 16.40
C PHE A 341 41.90 40.65 17.19
N ILE A 342 42.00 41.44 18.25
CA ILE A 342 40.93 41.79 19.20
C ILE A 342 40.29 43.12 18.79
N HIS A 343 38.97 43.19 18.76
CA HIS A 343 38.23 44.42 19.04
C HIS A 343 37.00 44.10 19.89
N VAL A 344 36.92 44.76 21.05
CA VAL A 344 35.87 44.63 22.05
C VAL A 344 34.88 45.77 21.85
N MET A 345 33.59 45.46 21.71
CA MET A 345 32.48 46.04 22.50
C MET A 345 31.11 45.69 21.92
N SER A 346 30.36 44.82 22.59
CA SER A 346 29.20 45.22 23.41
C SER A 346 28.42 43.96 23.80
N ARG A 347 28.03 43.92 25.06
CA ARG A 347 27.63 42.75 25.81
C ARG A 347 26.12 42.59 25.69
N GLN A 348 25.66 41.59 24.94
CA GLN A 348 24.31 41.06 25.08
C GLN A 348 24.44 39.58 25.43
N VAL A 349 23.92 39.23 26.60
CA VAL A 349 24.02 37.90 27.22
C VAL A 349 23.28 36.91 26.33
N ARG A 350 24.01 36.23 25.45
CA ARG A 350 23.61 34.96 24.84
C ARG A 350 24.41 33.88 25.55
N GLY A 351 23.72 32.83 26.03
CA GLY A 351 24.37 31.63 26.53
C GLY A 351 25.40 31.15 25.51
N THR A 352 26.67 31.23 25.87
CA THR A 352 27.78 30.79 25.05
C THR A 352 27.84 29.28 25.13
N PHE A 353 27.12 28.59 24.23
CA PHE A 353 27.42 27.19 23.96
C PHE A 353 28.88 27.10 23.48
N PRO A 354 29.76 26.30 24.11
CA PRO A 354 31.09 26.05 23.57
C PRO A 354 30.92 25.49 22.15
N ALA A 355 31.84 25.84 21.23
CA ALA A 355 31.80 25.43 19.83
C ALA A 355 31.91 23.90 19.71
N SER A 356 30.79 23.22 19.85
CA SER A 356 30.68 21.78 19.74
C SER A 356 30.97 21.38 18.30
N ARG A 357 31.87 20.41 18.14
CA ARG A 357 32.25 19.86 16.84
C ARG A 357 31.00 19.29 16.18
N ILE A 358 30.57 19.90 15.07
CA ILE A 358 29.48 19.39 14.24
C ILE A 358 29.97 18.16 13.48
N VAL A 359 29.21 17.07 13.54
CA VAL A 359 29.50 15.81 12.84
C VAL A 359 28.33 15.48 11.92
N LEU A 360 28.64 15.12 10.68
CA LEU A 360 27.67 14.67 9.69
C LEU A 360 27.55 13.15 9.74
N ARG A 361 26.32 12.62 9.75
CA ARG A 361 26.06 11.19 9.62
C ARG A 361 24.68 10.92 9.01
N ASP A 362 24.44 9.67 8.65
CA ASP A 362 23.10 9.20 8.27
C ASP A 362 22.12 9.31 9.44
N ALA A 363 20.87 9.63 9.11
CA ALA A 363 19.77 9.69 10.06
C ALA A 363 19.29 8.29 10.45
N TYR A 364 18.94 8.11 11.73
CA TYR A 364 18.24 6.91 12.17
C TYR A 364 16.71 7.09 12.07
N TYR A 365 15.98 5.98 11.83
CA TYR A 365 14.51 6.02 11.77
C TYR A 365 13.87 6.53 13.07
N SER A 366 14.50 6.27 14.22
CA SER A 366 14.05 6.76 15.53
C SER A 366 14.19 8.27 15.70
N GLU A 367 15.02 8.94 14.88
CA GLU A 367 15.27 10.38 14.95
C GLU A 367 14.31 11.20 14.10
N LEU A 368 13.46 10.55 13.28
CA LEU A 368 12.51 11.23 12.40
C LEU A 368 11.57 12.24 13.12
N PRO A 369 11.08 12.00 14.35
CA PRO A 369 10.32 13.01 15.09
C PRO A 369 11.14 14.28 15.39
N GLU A 370 12.40 14.13 15.81
CA GLU A 370 13.28 15.27 16.09
C GLU A 370 13.66 16.01 14.80
N ILE A 371 13.91 15.26 13.72
CA ILE A 371 14.15 15.83 12.38
C ILE A 371 12.95 16.66 11.93
N ALA A 372 11.73 16.13 12.08
CA ALA A 372 10.50 16.85 11.76
C ALA A 372 10.36 18.13 12.59
N ASN A 373 10.71 18.08 13.89
CA ASN A 373 10.72 19.25 14.75
C ASN A 373 11.73 20.31 14.26
N VAL A 374 12.95 19.92 13.91
CA VAL A 374 13.97 20.82 13.35
C VAL A 374 13.49 21.46 12.04
N MET A 375 12.86 20.69 11.15
CA MET A 375 12.30 21.20 9.90
C MET A 375 11.17 22.21 10.15
N SER A 376 10.24 21.90 11.07
CA SER A 376 9.15 22.82 11.43
C SER A 376 9.66 24.18 11.93
N LYS A 377 10.70 24.19 12.78
CA LYS A 377 11.32 25.41 13.29
C LYS A 377 12.12 26.17 12.22
N ALA A 378 12.82 25.45 11.36
CA ALA A 378 13.64 26.06 10.31
C ALA A 378 12.78 26.76 9.25
N PHE A 379 11.62 26.17 8.91
CA PHE A 379 10.70 26.67 7.89
C PHE A 379 9.52 27.48 8.46
N TRP A 380 9.55 27.83 9.76
CA TRP A 380 8.43 28.49 10.45
C TRP A 380 7.96 29.80 9.79
N GLY A 381 8.91 30.59 9.26
CA GLY A 381 8.65 31.87 8.59
C GLY A 381 8.79 31.81 7.07
N ASP A 382 8.76 30.62 6.48
CA ASP A 382 8.83 30.42 5.03
C ASP A 382 7.48 30.72 4.37
N ASN A 383 7.47 31.33 3.19
CA ASN A 383 6.25 31.73 2.51
C ASN A 383 5.44 30.53 1.97
N LEU A 384 6.11 29.41 1.64
CA LEU A 384 5.45 28.20 1.18
C LEU A 384 5.10 27.29 2.36
N PHE A 385 6.12 26.88 3.12
CA PHE A 385 5.92 25.90 4.20
C PHE A 385 5.27 26.52 5.43
N GLY A 386 5.60 27.77 5.78
CA GLY A 386 5.04 28.46 6.92
C GLY A 386 3.67 29.04 6.60
N ASP A 387 3.61 29.99 5.65
CA ASP A 387 2.40 30.79 5.41
C ASP A 387 1.30 30.03 4.66
N LEU A 388 1.64 29.34 3.56
CA LEU A 388 0.66 28.71 2.70
C LEU A 388 0.21 27.33 3.21
N ILE A 389 1.16 26.44 3.50
CA ILE A 389 0.85 25.07 3.94
C ILE A 389 0.34 25.07 5.39
N HIS A 390 0.90 25.92 6.27
CA HIS A 390 0.55 25.96 7.69
C HIS A 390 0.00 27.33 8.16
N PRO A 391 -1.15 27.80 7.62
CA PRO A 391 -1.70 29.11 7.98
C PRO A 391 -2.06 29.22 9.48
N HIS A 392 -2.41 28.10 10.13
CA HIS A 392 -2.80 28.05 11.54
C HIS A 392 -1.66 27.67 12.50
N ARG A 393 -0.40 27.71 12.05
CA ARG A 393 0.78 27.32 12.86
C ARG A 393 0.91 28.07 14.19
N ASN A 394 0.48 29.34 14.26
CA ASN A 394 0.53 30.11 15.51
C ASN A 394 -0.55 29.68 16.51
N GLU A 395 -1.66 29.11 16.04
CA GLU A 395 -2.74 28.59 16.88
C GLU A 395 -2.43 27.16 17.37
N TYR A 396 -1.78 26.35 16.53
CA TYR A 396 -1.45 24.95 16.78
C TYR A 396 0.03 24.63 16.49
N PRO A 397 0.98 25.17 17.28
CA PRO A 397 2.41 25.03 17.00
C PRO A 397 2.92 23.59 17.07
N ASP A 398 2.34 22.77 17.94
CA ASP A 398 2.71 21.37 18.14
C ASP A 398 2.27 20.45 16.99
N ASP A 399 1.41 20.94 16.07
CA ASP A 399 0.87 20.13 14.97
C ASP A 399 1.65 20.30 13.64
N VAL A 400 2.60 21.25 13.58
CA VAL A 400 3.36 21.61 12.35
C VAL A 400 4.37 20.51 11.97
N ASP A 401 4.94 19.83 12.96
CA ASP A 401 5.92 18.76 12.71
C ASP A 401 5.28 17.51 12.06
N LEU A 402 3.97 17.31 12.23
CA LEU A 402 3.22 16.18 11.66
C LEU A 402 3.34 16.12 10.13
N TYR A 403 3.34 17.27 9.46
CA TYR A 403 3.53 17.38 8.01
C TYR A 403 4.86 16.75 7.58
N TRP A 404 5.95 17.12 8.26
CA TRP A 404 7.30 16.65 7.99
C TRP A 404 7.48 15.19 8.42
N LEU A 405 6.96 14.82 9.58
CA LEU A 405 7.09 13.48 10.15
C LEU A 405 6.47 12.40 9.25
N ARG A 406 5.26 12.65 8.73
CA ARG A 406 4.58 11.69 7.84
C ARG A 406 5.39 11.46 6.56
N ARG A 407 5.86 12.54 5.92
CA ARG A 407 6.74 12.50 4.73
C ARG A 407 8.05 11.78 5.02
N ALA A 408 8.70 12.12 6.13
CA ALA A 408 9.93 11.47 6.53
C ALA A 408 9.76 9.96 6.75
N ARG A 409 8.71 9.51 7.44
CA ARG A 409 8.47 8.08 7.71
C ARG A 409 8.23 7.24 6.45
N VAL A 410 7.70 7.84 5.38
CA VAL A 410 7.52 7.16 4.10
C VAL A 410 8.80 7.21 3.27
N ASN A 411 9.36 8.39 3.10
CA ASN A 411 10.51 8.63 2.23
C ASN A 411 11.83 8.08 2.81
N PHE A 412 11.88 7.77 4.11
CA PHE A 412 13.01 7.04 4.71
C PHE A 412 13.22 5.66 4.08
N TRP A 413 12.17 5.04 3.55
CA TRP A 413 12.23 3.73 2.89
C TRP A 413 12.50 3.83 1.39
N ASP A 414 12.70 5.05 0.86
CA ASP A 414 13.21 5.23 -0.49
C ASP A 414 14.73 5.25 -0.46
N TYR A 415 15.36 4.18 -0.96
CA TYR A 415 16.81 4.04 -0.88
C TYR A 415 17.59 4.98 -1.80
N ARG A 416 16.91 5.63 -2.76
CA ARG A 416 17.50 6.70 -3.57
C ARG A 416 17.58 8.02 -2.80
N TRP A 417 16.88 8.13 -1.68
CA TRP A 417 16.93 9.26 -0.78
C TRP A 417 17.98 9.04 0.30
N LYS A 418 18.82 10.05 0.53
CA LYS A 418 19.84 10.08 1.56
C LYS A 418 19.46 11.13 2.59
N TRP A 419 19.21 10.63 3.80
CA TRP A 419 18.84 11.43 4.97
C TRP A 419 20.08 11.68 5.81
N LEU A 420 20.56 12.92 5.80
CA LEU A 420 21.74 13.33 6.56
C LEU A 420 21.36 14.25 7.69
N VAL A 421 22.00 14.03 8.84
CA VAL A 421 21.90 14.91 10.00
C VAL A 421 23.27 15.47 10.36
N ALA A 422 23.29 16.76 10.66
CA ALA A 422 24.41 17.42 11.29
C ALA A 422 24.13 17.45 12.80
N VAL A 423 24.98 16.78 13.57
CA VAL A 423 24.79 16.59 15.01
C VAL A 423 25.82 17.42 15.77
N ALA A 424 25.36 18.17 16.77
CA ALA A 424 26.20 18.82 17.75
C ALA A 424 26.15 18.04 19.07
N LYS A 425 27.17 18.17 19.91
CA LYS A 425 27.12 17.68 21.29
C LYS A 425 26.76 18.82 22.23
N ASP A 426 25.82 18.58 23.15
CA ASP A 426 25.52 19.52 24.23
C ASP A 426 26.59 19.47 25.34
N GLU A 427 26.43 20.30 26.37
CA GLU A 427 27.35 20.37 27.52
C GLU A 427 27.39 19.06 28.33
N ASN A 428 26.36 18.22 28.21
CA ASN A 428 26.25 16.91 28.85
C ASN A 428 26.74 15.76 27.94
N GLY A 429 27.25 16.08 26.74
CA GLY A 429 27.69 15.10 25.75
C GLY A 429 26.56 14.42 24.96
N LYS A 430 25.31 14.83 25.14
CA LYS A 430 24.15 14.33 24.38
C LYS A 430 24.18 14.90 22.97
N GLU A 431 23.92 14.04 22.00
CA GLU A 431 23.78 14.39 20.60
C GLU A 431 22.47 15.15 20.36
N ILE A 432 22.56 16.33 19.74
CA ILE A 432 21.43 17.17 19.34
C ILE A 432 21.52 17.44 17.84
N ILE A 433 20.39 17.35 17.14
CA ILE A 433 20.34 17.54 15.69
C ILE A 433 20.36 19.05 15.39
N ALA A 434 21.50 19.53 14.88
CA ALA A 434 21.72 20.93 14.52
C ALA A 434 21.16 21.27 13.13
N GLY A 435 21.09 20.29 12.23
CA GLY A 435 20.53 20.46 10.88
C GLY A 435 20.34 19.15 10.15
N ILE A 436 19.62 19.20 9.03
CA ILE A 436 19.18 18.04 8.24
C ILE A 436 19.29 18.41 6.75
N ALA A 437 19.76 17.47 5.92
CA ALA A 437 19.64 17.54 4.47
C ALA A 437 19.07 16.24 3.90
N GLN A 438 18.16 16.39 2.93
CA GLN A 438 17.60 15.31 2.13
C GLN A 438 18.11 15.45 0.71
N TRP A 439 18.86 14.45 0.26
CA TRP A 439 19.39 14.37 -1.09
C TRP A 439 18.75 13.20 -1.82
N ALA A 440 18.22 13.43 -3.02
CA ALA A 440 17.71 12.38 -3.90
C ALA A 440 18.65 12.16 -5.09
N ARG A 441 18.98 10.90 -5.37
CA ARG A 441 19.69 10.56 -6.61
C ARG A 441 18.69 10.26 -7.73
N LEU A 442 18.57 11.22 -8.65
CA LEU A 442 17.69 11.13 -9.83
C LEU A 442 18.34 10.34 -10.96
N GLY A 443 17.58 10.03 -12.03
CA GLY A 443 18.14 9.36 -13.22
C GLY A 443 18.33 7.83 -13.08
N GLU A 444 18.85 7.24 -14.15
CA GLU A 444 19.18 5.81 -14.26
C GLU A 444 20.31 5.41 -13.30
N GLY A 445 21.27 6.31 -13.02
CA GLY A 445 22.33 6.06 -12.03
C GLY A 445 21.79 5.83 -10.62
N GLY A 446 20.61 6.36 -10.31
CA GLY A 446 19.91 6.11 -9.04
C GLY A 446 19.45 4.66 -8.85
N LYS A 447 19.24 3.89 -9.94
CA LYS A 447 18.77 2.50 -9.87
C LYS A 447 19.70 1.57 -9.11
N ARG A 448 20.98 1.92 -8.98
CA ARG A 448 21.94 1.14 -8.19
C ARG A 448 21.60 1.09 -6.69
N PHE A 449 20.78 2.03 -6.22
CA PHE A 449 20.27 2.05 -4.85
C PHE A 449 18.95 1.30 -4.70
N ASP A 450 18.31 0.89 -5.80
CA ASP A 450 17.09 0.10 -5.74
C ASP A 450 17.40 -1.29 -5.19
N LEU A 451 16.48 -1.81 -4.38
CA LEU A 451 16.56 -3.18 -3.92
C LEU A 451 16.18 -4.16 -5.04
N SER A 452 16.63 -5.40 -4.90
CA SER A 452 16.18 -6.49 -5.77
C SER A 452 14.65 -6.63 -5.69
N PHE A 453 14.02 -7.00 -6.80
CA PHE A 453 12.56 -7.11 -6.90
C PHE A 453 11.94 -7.99 -5.79
N TYR A 454 12.62 -9.07 -5.40
CA TYR A 454 12.14 -10.01 -4.37
C TYR A 454 12.52 -9.63 -2.94
N ASP A 455 13.17 -8.49 -2.71
CA ASP A 455 13.55 -8.06 -1.37
C ASP A 455 12.29 -7.68 -0.57
N PRO A 456 12.03 -8.31 0.60
CA PRO A 456 10.85 -8.00 1.42
C PRO A 456 10.82 -6.55 1.90
N ARG A 457 11.97 -5.86 1.95
CA ARG A 457 12.04 -4.44 2.34
C ARG A 457 11.35 -3.51 1.33
N ASN A 458 11.12 -3.96 0.09
CA ASN A 458 10.27 -3.23 -0.87
C ASN A 458 8.84 -3.02 -0.37
N LEU A 459 8.39 -3.79 0.63
CA LEU A 459 7.10 -3.61 1.27
C LEU A 459 7.09 -2.48 2.31
N LEU A 460 8.24 -2.02 2.81
CA LEU A 460 8.30 -1.04 3.90
C LEU A 460 7.78 0.33 3.48
N LYS A 461 8.11 0.81 2.28
CA LYS A 461 7.58 2.07 1.73
C LYS A 461 6.05 2.05 1.56
N PRO A 462 5.42 1.06 0.87
CA PRO A 462 3.97 1.02 0.75
C PRO A 462 3.26 0.76 2.09
N LEU A 463 3.83 -0.08 2.98
CA LEU A 463 3.26 -0.28 4.32
C LEU A 463 3.33 1.00 5.17
N SER A 464 4.45 1.72 5.13
CA SER A 464 4.61 3.00 5.82
C SER A 464 3.63 4.04 5.26
N SER A 465 3.39 4.05 3.95
CA SER A 465 2.40 4.93 3.33
C SER A 465 0.99 4.67 3.87
N VAL A 466 0.57 3.41 3.95
CA VAL A 466 -0.72 3.02 4.54
C VAL A 466 -0.79 3.36 6.03
N ALA A 467 0.29 3.10 6.78
CA ALA A 467 0.36 3.43 8.19
C ALA A 467 0.25 4.94 8.45
N MET A 468 0.95 5.77 7.65
CA MET A 468 0.89 7.22 7.77
C MET A 468 -0.45 7.79 7.33
N MET A 469 -1.13 7.14 6.39
CA MET A 469 -2.51 7.47 6.04
C MET A 469 -3.47 7.24 7.22
N ILE A 470 -3.38 6.08 7.87
CA ILE A 470 -4.18 5.78 9.08
C ILE A 470 -3.84 6.79 10.19
N HIS A 471 -2.55 7.10 10.35
CA HIS A 471 -2.09 8.07 11.34
C HIS A 471 -2.65 9.47 11.08
N ALA A 472 -2.68 9.94 9.84
CA ALA A 472 -3.22 11.26 9.51
C ALA A 472 -4.74 11.33 9.66
N TRP A 473 -5.45 10.23 9.37
CA TRP A 473 -6.88 10.13 9.65
C TRP A 473 -7.18 10.14 11.14
N ALA A 474 -6.39 9.43 11.94
CA ALA A 474 -6.57 9.37 13.39
C ALA A 474 -6.13 10.65 14.11
N ILE A 475 -5.06 11.29 13.63
CA ILE A 475 -4.43 12.48 14.21
C ILE A 475 -4.24 13.50 13.07
N PRO A 476 -5.29 14.25 12.68
CA PRO A 476 -5.17 15.29 11.67
C PRO A 476 -4.33 16.46 12.21
N SER A 477 -3.56 17.14 11.33
CA SER A 477 -2.84 18.35 11.71
C SER A 477 -3.80 19.54 11.61
N ARG A 478 -3.97 20.28 12.70
CA ARG A 478 -4.82 21.49 12.72
C ARG A 478 -4.08 22.73 12.20
N ALA A 479 -2.76 22.68 12.15
CA ALA A 479 -1.92 23.77 11.66
C ALA A 479 -1.98 23.91 10.13
N VAL A 480 -2.22 22.79 9.43
CA VAL A 480 -2.20 22.67 7.96
C VAL A 480 -3.54 23.08 7.33
N ASP A 481 -3.50 23.75 6.17
CA ASP A 481 -4.66 23.80 5.27
C ASP A 481 -4.73 22.51 4.44
N PRO A 482 -5.77 21.66 4.59
CA PRO A 482 -5.89 20.41 3.84
C PRO A 482 -5.88 20.56 2.32
N LYS A 483 -6.17 21.75 1.77
CA LYS A 483 -6.11 22.00 0.33
C LYS A 483 -4.69 22.22 -0.18
N GLU A 484 -3.82 22.78 0.67
CA GLU A 484 -2.45 23.14 0.31
C GLU A 484 -1.42 22.12 0.83
N GLU A 485 -1.85 21.14 1.64
CA GLU A 485 -0.97 20.07 2.15
C GLU A 485 -0.21 19.33 1.04
N ASP A 486 -0.77 19.19 -0.17
CA ASP A 486 -0.17 18.48 -1.30
C ASP A 486 0.29 19.41 -2.45
N ILE A 487 0.43 20.71 -2.19
CA ILE A 487 0.71 21.70 -3.24
C ILE A 487 2.01 21.43 -3.99
N ILE A 488 3.04 20.95 -3.30
CA ILE A 488 4.35 20.65 -3.88
C ILE A 488 4.24 19.46 -4.83
N GLU A 489 3.56 18.40 -4.41
CA GLU A 489 3.33 17.20 -5.20
C GLU A 489 2.45 17.48 -6.43
N ARG A 490 1.46 18.39 -6.29
CA ARG A 490 0.67 18.89 -7.42
C ARG A 490 1.51 19.72 -8.39
N ALA A 491 2.53 20.43 -7.93
CA ALA A 491 3.37 21.28 -8.76
C ALA A 491 4.43 20.51 -9.57
N TYR A 492 5.00 19.43 -9.01
CA TYR A 492 6.08 18.67 -9.65
C TYR A 492 5.85 18.35 -11.14
N PRO A 493 4.68 17.81 -11.57
CA PRO A 493 4.44 17.49 -12.99
C PRO A 493 4.48 18.68 -13.96
N HIS A 494 4.41 19.92 -13.46
CA HIS A 494 4.45 21.12 -14.29
C HIS A 494 5.89 21.54 -14.64
N PHE A 495 6.87 21.19 -13.80
CA PHE A 495 8.26 21.60 -13.96
C PHE A 495 9.28 20.44 -13.95
N ASP A 496 8.86 19.20 -13.71
CA ASP A 496 9.75 18.02 -13.62
C ASP A 496 10.61 17.80 -14.89
N SER A 497 10.13 18.27 -16.05
CA SER A 497 10.85 18.27 -17.31
C SER A 497 12.19 19.00 -17.26
N ILE A 498 12.44 19.81 -16.23
CA ILE A 498 13.74 20.46 -15.99
C ILE A 498 14.87 19.45 -15.74
N TRP A 499 14.55 18.28 -15.16
CA TRP A 499 15.49 17.16 -14.99
C TRP A 499 15.47 16.23 -16.20
N SER A 500 15.73 16.79 -17.38
CA SER A 500 15.79 16.05 -18.64
C SER A 500 17.09 16.29 -19.40
N GLY A 501 17.36 15.44 -20.40
CA GLY A 501 18.57 15.52 -21.20
C GLY A 501 19.83 15.43 -20.34
N LYS A 502 20.72 16.43 -20.44
CA LYS A 502 21.96 16.50 -19.63
C LYS A 502 21.72 16.63 -18.13
N ARG A 503 20.54 17.07 -17.71
CA ARG A 503 20.15 17.27 -16.30
C ARG A 503 19.39 16.08 -15.71
N ALA A 504 19.19 15.01 -16.50
CA ALA A 504 18.46 13.83 -16.07
C ALA A 504 19.23 13.02 -15.00
N GLU A 505 20.56 12.99 -15.11
CA GLU A 505 21.44 12.42 -14.07
C GLU A 505 21.83 13.54 -13.09
N SER A 506 21.20 13.55 -11.92
CA SER A 506 21.46 14.60 -10.93
C SER A 506 21.34 14.11 -9.49
N TRP A 507 22.14 14.71 -8.60
CA TRP A 507 21.87 14.75 -7.16
C TRP A 507 21.02 15.98 -6.86
N TYR A 508 19.80 15.77 -6.41
CA TYR A 508 18.85 16.83 -6.10
C TYR A 508 18.74 17.03 -4.58
N LEU A 509 19.02 18.25 -4.11
CA LEU A 509 18.82 18.65 -2.72
C LEU A 509 17.35 19.04 -2.53
N GLU A 510 16.56 18.11 -2.01
CA GLU A 510 15.11 18.28 -1.84
C GLU A 510 14.78 19.18 -0.65
N ALA A 511 15.49 19.00 0.47
CA ALA A 511 15.25 19.78 1.67
C ALA A 511 16.56 20.03 2.42
N LEU A 512 16.70 21.26 2.93
CA LEU A 512 17.80 21.66 3.79
C LEU A 512 17.23 22.48 4.95
N ALA A 513 17.39 21.99 6.17
CA ALA A 513 16.93 22.66 7.38
C ALA A 513 18.07 22.77 8.39
N VAL A 514 18.19 23.93 9.03
CA VAL A 514 19.13 24.15 10.14
C VAL A 514 18.34 24.74 11.29
N HIS A 515 18.45 24.11 12.46
CA HIS A 515 17.77 24.57 13.66
C HIS A 515 18.18 26.04 13.95
N PRO A 516 17.24 26.93 14.31
CA PRO A 516 17.52 28.36 14.50
C PRO A 516 18.75 28.67 15.36
N ASP A 517 18.96 27.94 16.45
CA ASP A 517 20.12 28.10 17.36
C ASP A 517 21.47 27.73 16.75
N PHE A 518 21.46 27.05 15.60
CA PHE A 518 22.64 26.59 14.88
C PHE A 518 22.84 27.30 13.54
N GLN A 519 21.96 28.25 13.18
CA GLN A 519 22.13 29.09 12.00
C GLN A 519 23.36 30.01 12.13
N GLY A 520 23.98 30.34 11.00
CA GLY A 520 25.22 31.13 10.97
C GLY A 520 26.48 30.38 11.43
N LYS A 521 26.38 29.11 11.85
CA LYS A 521 27.52 28.26 12.28
C LYS A 521 28.05 27.33 11.18
N ASN A 522 27.84 27.68 9.90
CA ASN A 522 28.24 26.87 8.73
C ASN A 522 27.66 25.44 8.65
N VAL A 523 26.66 25.07 9.46
CA VAL A 523 26.03 23.74 9.44
C VAL A 523 25.42 23.44 8.06
N GLY A 524 24.61 24.36 7.52
CA GLY A 524 23.99 24.20 6.21
C GLY A 524 25.02 24.04 5.08
N ARG A 525 26.14 24.77 5.13
CA ARG A 525 27.21 24.65 4.13
C ARG A 525 27.84 23.26 4.16
N GLN A 526 28.07 22.68 5.34
CA GLN A 526 28.63 21.33 5.47
C GLN A 526 27.69 20.26 4.90
N LEU A 527 26.38 20.37 5.19
CA LEU A 527 25.35 19.47 4.65
C LEU A 527 25.24 19.56 3.12
N VAL A 528 25.36 20.77 2.56
CA VAL A 528 25.36 20.98 1.10
C VAL A 528 26.63 20.39 0.48
N GLN A 529 27.79 20.65 1.08
CA GLN A 529 29.08 20.20 0.55
C GLN A 529 29.12 18.68 0.36
N TRP A 530 28.59 17.90 1.31
CA TRP A 530 28.53 16.44 1.18
C TRP A 530 27.87 15.99 -0.13
N GLY A 531 26.75 16.60 -0.53
CA GLY A 531 26.03 16.19 -1.74
C GLY A 531 26.70 16.68 -3.02
N LEU A 532 27.35 17.85 -2.96
CA LEU A 532 28.20 18.32 -4.06
C LEU A 532 29.39 17.38 -4.27
N ASP A 533 30.00 16.86 -3.20
CA ASP A 533 31.10 15.91 -3.28
C ASP A 533 30.62 14.57 -3.88
N GLN A 534 29.40 14.11 -3.58
CA GLN A 534 28.81 12.93 -4.23
C GLN A 534 28.56 13.15 -5.73
N ALA A 535 28.04 14.32 -6.10
CA ALA A 535 27.79 14.68 -7.48
C ALA A 535 29.08 14.74 -8.30
N GLU A 536 30.12 15.38 -7.75
CA GLU A 536 31.45 15.47 -8.37
C GLU A 536 32.10 14.08 -8.52
N ALA A 537 32.04 13.24 -7.49
CA ALA A 537 32.60 11.88 -7.52
C ALA A 537 31.94 10.99 -8.60
N GLU A 538 30.68 11.25 -8.93
CA GLU A 538 29.96 10.56 -10.00
C GLU A 538 30.06 11.24 -11.37
N GLY A 539 30.58 12.47 -11.43
CA GLY A 539 30.61 13.27 -12.66
C GLY A 539 29.20 13.65 -13.14
N VAL A 540 28.27 13.93 -12.22
CA VAL A 540 26.88 14.30 -12.53
C VAL A 540 26.55 15.66 -11.93
N CYS A 541 25.51 16.32 -12.43
CA CYS A 541 25.13 17.64 -11.93
C CYS A 541 24.44 17.57 -10.56
N ALA A 542 24.59 18.60 -9.73
CA ALA A 542 23.77 18.80 -8.53
C ALA A 542 22.71 19.88 -8.79
N SER A 543 21.52 19.71 -8.21
CA SER A 543 20.42 20.68 -8.34
C SER A 543 19.76 20.99 -7.00
N VAL A 544 19.16 22.18 -6.89
CA VAL A 544 18.38 22.60 -5.71
C VAL A 544 17.31 23.62 -6.10
N VAL A 545 16.13 23.53 -5.48
CA VAL A 545 15.11 24.59 -5.53
C VAL A 545 15.33 25.51 -4.34
N SER A 546 15.65 26.78 -4.61
CA SER A 546 15.96 27.77 -3.56
C SER A 546 14.69 28.41 -3.00
N ALA A 547 14.56 28.41 -1.68
CA ALA A 547 13.52 29.16 -0.97
C ALA A 547 13.74 30.68 -1.07
N LEU A 548 12.68 31.45 -0.80
CA LEU A 548 12.74 32.91 -0.86
C LEU A 548 13.89 33.47 -0.02
N GLY A 549 14.74 34.31 -0.64
CA GLY A 549 15.88 34.94 0.02
C GLY A 549 17.07 34.03 0.31
N LYS A 550 17.12 32.80 -0.24
CA LYS A 550 18.23 31.84 -0.05
C LYS A 550 19.13 31.66 -1.28
N ASP A 551 18.86 32.34 -2.39
CA ASP A 551 19.63 32.20 -3.64
C ASP A 551 21.13 32.46 -3.44
N ASP A 552 21.50 33.54 -2.74
CA ASP A 552 22.90 33.88 -2.48
C ASP A 552 23.63 32.86 -1.61
N PHE A 553 22.90 32.12 -0.77
CA PHE A 553 23.49 31.04 0.02
C PHE A 553 23.94 29.90 -0.92
N TYR A 554 23.09 29.48 -1.86
CA TYR A 554 23.42 28.41 -2.80
C TYR A 554 24.50 28.83 -3.81
N ARG A 555 24.47 30.08 -4.30
CA ARG A 555 25.57 30.64 -5.11
C ARG A 555 26.90 30.56 -4.37
N LYS A 556 26.95 30.93 -3.09
CA LYS A 556 28.16 30.84 -2.25
C LYS A 556 28.60 29.39 -1.97
N CYS A 557 27.70 28.41 -2.08
CA CYS A 557 28.03 26.99 -2.00
C CYS A 557 28.58 26.43 -3.32
N GLY A 558 28.55 27.21 -4.41
CA GLY A 558 29.08 26.82 -5.72
C GLY A 558 28.04 26.29 -6.70
N PHE A 559 26.75 26.59 -6.47
CA PHE A 559 25.75 26.45 -7.52
C PHE A 559 25.83 27.68 -8.44
N ASP A 560 26.54 27.52 -9.55
CA ASP A 560 26.98 28.62 -10.40
C ASP A 560 25.97 28.98 -11.52
N GLU A 561 25.03 28.08 -11.83
CA GLU A 561 24.01 28.29 -12.87
C GLU A 561 22.61 28.37 -12.23
N GLN A 562 21.82 29.38 -12.59
CA GLN A 562 20.38 29.40 -12.36
C GLN A 562 19.65 29.06 -13.66
N PHE A 563 18.86 28.00 -13.68
CA PHE A 563 18.09 27.59 -14.86
C PHE A 563 16.76 26.95 -14.45
N GLY A 564 15.65 27.57 -14.86
CA GLY A 564 14.28 27.14 -14.54
C GLY A 564 13.79 27.60 -13.17
N THR A 565 12.49 27.48 -12.95
CA THR A 565 11.84 27.71 -11.65
C THR A 565 10.79 26.64 -11.39
N ALA A 566 10.57 26.27 -10.13
CA ALA A 566 9.51 25.32 -9.75
C ALA A 566 8.09 25.88 -9.95
N LYS A 567 7.98 27.09 -10.51
CA LYS A 567 6.76 27.82 -10.85
C LYS A 567 6.38 27.68 -12.32
N ASP A 568 7.30 27.14 -13.14
CA ASP A 568 7.08 26.96 -14.56
C ASP A 568 5.96 25.94 -14.83
N GLY A 569 5.29 26.10 -15.97
CA GLY A 569 4.23 25.21 -16.45
C GLY A 569 2.82 25.78 -16.25
N GLU A 570 1.97 25.64 -17.27
CA GLU A 570 0.59 26.12 -17.24
C GLU A 570 -0.23 25.40 -16.16
N GLY A 571 -0.94 26.16 -15.33
CA GLY A 571 -1.74 25.62 -14.22
C GLY A 571 -0.95 25.19 -12.99
N ASN A 572 0.34 25.51 -12.90
CA ASN A 572 1.16 25.20 -11.73
C ASN A 572 0.64 25.96 -10.48
N PRO A 573 0.29 25.26 -9.39
CA PRO A 573 -0.23 25.91 -8.19
C PRO A 573 0.81 26.76 -7.44
N LEU A 574 2.11 26.61 -7.74
CA LEU A 574 3.18 27.44 -7.18
C LEU A 574 3.48 28.70 -8.01
N ALA A 575 2.72 28.99 -9.08
CA ALA A 575 2.99 30.10 -9.99
C ALA A 575 3.16 31.47 -9.27
N ASP A 576 2.34 31.71 -8.24
CA ASP A 576 2.28 32.98 -7.50
C ASP A 576 3.22 33.04 -6.29
N ILE A 577 3.97 31.96 -6.01
CA ILE A 577 4.89 31.91 -4.87
C ILE A 577 6.18 32.64 -5.20
N GLU A 578 6.62 33.55 -4.33
CA GLU A 578 7.92 34.21 -4.50
C GLU A 578 9.07 33.25 -4.19
N GLY A 579 10.16 33.33 -4.96
CA GLY A 579 11.30 32.40 -4.88
C GLY A 579 11.21 31.23 -5.85
N SER A 580 11.64 30.05 -5.41
CA SER A 580 11.59 28.78 -6.16
C SER A 580 12.46 28.73 -7.42
N ASN A 581 13.57 29.46 -7.41
CA ASN A 581 14.58 29.40 -8.47
C ASN A 581 15.35 28.08 -8.40
N ILE A 582 15.58 27.44 -9.54
CA ILE A 582 16.35 26.19 -9.60
C ILE A 582 17.80 26.51 -9.94
N PHE A 583 18.70 26.05 -9.07
CA PHE A 583 20.13 26.25 -9.18
C PHE A 583 20.84 24.93 -9.48
N TRP A 584 21.90 25.01 -10.26
CA TRP A 584 22.65 23.87 -10.78
C TRP A 584 24.15 24.04 -10.53
N LYS A 585 24.80 22.91 -10.27
CA LYS A 585 26.26 22.79 -10.26
C LYS A 585 26.65 21.66 -11.22
N TRP A 586 27.40 22.00 -12.26
CA TRP A 586 27.99 21.02 -13.16
C TRP A 586 29.31 20.49 -12.59
N PRO A 587 29.66 19.23 -12.91
CA PRO A 587 30.95 18.66 -12.53
C PRO A 587 32.09 19.45 -13.18
N GLU A 588 33.27 19.48 -12.55
CA GLU A 588 34.40 20.29 -13.04
C GLU A 588 34.84 19.90 -14.46
N ASN A 589 34.62 18.64 -14.86
CA ASN A 589 34.98 18.11 -16.17
C ASN A 589 34.04 18.55 -17.32
N GLU A 590 32.90 19.18 -17.02
CA GLU A 590 31.93 19.67 -18.02
C GLU A 590 31.81 21.20 -18.08
N LYS A 591 32.57 21.94 -17.24
CA LYS A 591 32.72 23.39 -17.35
C LYS A 591 33.65 23.76 -18.51
#